data_AF-A0A9D6RMA8-F1
#
_entry.id   AF-A0A9D6RMA8-F1
#
_cell.length_a   1.000
_cell.length_b   1.000
_cell.length_c   1.000
_cell.angle_alpha   90.00
_cell.angle_beta   90.00
_cell.angle_gamma   90.00
#
_symmetry.space_group_name_H-M   'P 1'
#
loop_
_entity.id
_entity.type
_entity.pdbx_description
1 polymer ?
#
loop_
_entity_poly.entity_id
_entity_poly.type
_entity_poly.pdbx_seq_one_letter_code
_entity_poly.pdbx_strand_id
1 'polypeptide(L)'
;MDLRQKEIVKSLAQLAWADGELVESERRLLEGILERLGCTPEEFRELQQAPNEPGTAMARLEKVLPTHVDRREAMRDLVTLAFCDGECSFDEFVYIERMARRLRIGPDELSELRDQALMLLENHQPG
;
A
#
# COMPACT_ATOMS: atom_id res chain seq x y z
N MET A 1 -2.64 -16.35 2.59
CA MET A 1 -2.05 -15.00 2.46
C MET A 1 -0.63 -15.04 2.97
N ASP A 2 0.27 -14.32 2.29
CA ASP A 2 1.71 -14.32 2.58
C ASP A 2 2.04 -13.36 3.74
N LEU A 3 2.82 -13.84 4.72
CA LEU A 3 3.31 -13.05 5.85
C LEU A 3 4.16 -11.86 5.36
N ARG A 4 4.87 -12.03 4.24
CA ARG A 4 5.66 -10.98 3.59
C ARG A 4 4.79 -9.82 3.11
N GLN A 5 3.64 -10.11 2.50
CA GLN A 5 2.72 -9.08 2.02
C GLN A 5 2.16 -8.23 3.17
N LYS A 6 1.81 -8.88 4.29
CA LYS A 6 1.37 -8.19 5.51
C LYS A 6 2.43 -7.21 6.02
N GLU A 7 3.68 -7.64 6.12
CA GLU A 7 4.79 -6.78 6.58
C GLU A 7 5.12 -5.63 5.63
N ILE A 8 5.02 -5.87 4.32
CA ILE A 8 5.20 -4.83 3.29
C ILE A 8 4.13 -3.74 3.47
N VAL A 9 2.85 -4.12 3.55
CA VAL A 9 1.77 -3.14 3.69
C VAL A 9 1.84 -2.40 5.03
N LYS A 10 2.19 -3.08 6.13
CA LYS A 10 2.47 -2.41 7.42
C LYS A 10 3.57 -1.36 7.30
N SER A 11 4.65 -1.69 6.59
CA SER A 11 5.78 -0.76 6.36
C SER A 11 5.38 0.43 5.50
N LEU A 12 4.58 0.21 4.45
CA LEU A 12 4.03 1.28 3.61
C LEU A 12 3.09 2.19 4.41
N ALA A 13 2.25 1.60 5.26
CA ALA A 13 1.32 2.33 6.10
C ALA A 13 2.07 3.20 7.13
N GLN A 14 3.07 2.65 7.83
CA GLN A 14 3.95 3.42 8.72
C GLN A 14 4.63 4.58 7.99
N LEU A 15 5.09 4.35 6.75
CA LEU A 15 5.66 5.41 5.94
C LEU A 15 4.64 6.50 5.62
N ALA A 16 3.37 6.15 5.37
CA ALA A 16 2.27 7.08 5.15
C ALA A 16 1.84 7.85 6.41
N TRP A 17 2.09 7.31 7.59
CA TRP A 17 1.84 7.99 8.86
C TRP A 17 2.98 8.91 9.30
N ALA A 18 4.23 8.57 8.97
CA ALA A 18 5.41 9.27 9.49
C ALA A 18 5.56 10.71 9.03
N ASP A 19 5.07 11.04 7.84
CA ASP A 19 4.99 12.39 7.30
C ASP A 19 3.80 13.20 7.80
N GLY A 20 2.83 12.54 8.47
CA GLY A 20 1.64 13.20 9.00
C GLY A 20 0.63 13.67 7.95
N GLU A 21 0.79 13.30 6.67
CA GLU A 21 -0.12 13.70 5.59
C GLU A 21 -1.29 12.72 5.37
N LEU A 22 -1.39 11.64 6.16
CA LEU A 22 -2.47 10.67 6.03
C LEU A 22 -3.83 11.29 6.43
N VAL A 23 -4.67 11.58 5.44
CA VAL A 23 -6.03 12.08 5.69
C VAL A 23 -6.99 10.95 6.04
N GLU A 24 -8.20 11.28 6.52
CA GLU A 24 -9.15 10.29 7.03
C GLU A 24 -9.59 9.27 5.96
N SER A 25 -9.75 9.69 4.71
CA SER A 25 -10.08 8.79 3.59
C SER A 25 -8.96 7.80 3.29
N GLU A 26 -7.71 8.26 3.25
CA GLU A 26 -6.53 7.40 3.08
C GLU A 26 -6.36 6.41 4.24
N ARG A 27 -6.72 6.83 5.46
CA ARG A 27 -6.77 5.94 6.62
C ARG A 27 -7.77 4.81 6.45
N ARG A 28 -8.99 5.11 5.99
CA ARG A 28 -10.03 4.09 5.76
C ARG A 28 -9.62 3.08 4.69
N LEU A 29 -8.97 3.56 3.61
CA LEU A 29 -8.36 2.67 2.62
C LEU A 29 -7.35 1.73 3.28
N LEU A 30 -6.39 2.28 4.02
CA LEU A 30 -5.36 1.50 4.70
C LEU A 30 -5.93 0.49 5.70
N GLU A 31 -6.96 0.89 6.45
CA GLU A 31 -7.72 0.00 7.33
C GLU A 31 -8.33 -1.16 6.53
N GLY A 32 -9.02 -0.87 5.43
CA GLY A 32 -9.61 -1.90 4.56
C GLY A 32 -8.57 -2.86 3.96
N ILE A 33 -7.42 -2.34 3.53
CA ILE A 33 -6.32 -3.16 3.01
C ILE A 33 -5.75 -4.05 4.13
N LEU A 34 -5.51 -3.50 5.32
CA LEU A 34 -4.95 -4.25 6.45
C LEU A 34 -5.93 -5.29 7.00
N GLU A 35 -7.22 -4.98 7.09
CA GLU A 35 -8.26 -5.94 7.45
C GLU A 35 -8.30 -7.11 6.46
N ARG A 36 -8.22 -6.84 5.15
CA ARG A 36 -8.13 -7.88 4.12
C ARG A 36 -6.88 -8.74 4.27
N LEU A 37 -5.77 -8.17 4.76
CA LEU A 37 -4.53 -8.90 5.09
C LEU A 37 -4.61 -9.70 6.41
N GLY A 38 -5.76 -9.69 7.09
CA GLY A 38 -5.92 -10.33 8.39
C GLY A 38 -5.16 -9.60 9.49
N CYS A 39 -4.99 -8.29 9.37
CA CYS A 39 -4.47 -7.45 10.43
C CYS A 39 -5.59 -7.17 11.44
N THR A 40 -5.33 -7.36 12.72
CA THR A 40 -6.32 -7.07 13.76
C THR A 40 -6.39 -5.57 14.06
N PRO A 41 -7.52 -5.07 14.60
CA PRO A 41 -7.61 -3.69 15.07
C PRO A 41 -6.54 -3.32 16.11
N GLU A 42 -6.08 -4.29 16.91
CA GLU A 42 -4.96 -4.12 17.84
C GLU A 42 -3.64 -3.86 17.10
N GLU A 43 -3.29 -4.71 16.12
CA GLU A 43 -2.09 -4.49 15.28
C GLU A 43 -2.16 -3.13 14.58
N PHE A 44 -3.35 -2.73 14.14
CA PHE A 44 -3.56 -1.43 13.53
C PHE A 44 -3.28 -0.26 14.49
N ARG A 45 -3.79 -0.32 15.73
CA ARG A 45 -3.46 0.68 16.76
C ARG A 45 -1.98 0.71 17.08
N GLU A 46 -1.32 -0.44 17.15
CA GLU A 46 0.13 -0.52 17.39
C GLU A 46 0.92 0.18 16.28
N LEU A 47 0.51 0.03 15.01
CA LEU A 47 1.13 0.74 13.88
C LEU A 47 0.97 2.27 13.97
N GLN A 48 -0.18 2.74 14.45
CA GLN A 48 -0.42 4.17 14.66
C GLN A 48 0.37 4.76 15.84
N GLN A 49 0.56 3.96 16.89
CA GLN A 49 1.28 4.36 18.10
C GLN A 49 2.79 4.17 17.98
N ALA A 50 3.26 3.43 16.97
CA ALA A 50 4.67 3.24 16.72
C ALA A 50 5.36 4.59 16.47
N PRO A 51 6.57 4.80 17.01
CA PRO A 51 7.34 6.01 16.74
C PRO A 51 7.60 6.13 15.22
N ASN A 52 6.91 7.07 14.60
CA ASN A 52 6.86 7.28 13.16
C ASN A 52 7.72 8.49 12.78
N GLU A 53 9.02 8.39 13.01
CA GLU A 53 9.96 9.38 12.46
C GLU A 53 10.17 9.11 10.96
N PRO A 54 9.98 10.11 10.07
CA PRO A 54 10.08 9.94 8.62
C PRO A 54 11.36 9.24 8.15
N GLY A 55 12.50 9.59 8.75
CA GLY A 55 13.80 8.99 8.42
C GLY A 55 13.88 7.50 8.79
N THR A 56 13.24 7.10 9.89
CA THR A 56 13.23 5.71 10.36
C THR A 56 12.29 4.85 9.52
N ALA A 57 11.15 5.39 9.09
CA ALA A 57 10.21 4.69 8.22
C ALA A 57 10.81 4.42 6.83
N MET A 58 11.43 5.42 6.21
CA MET A 58 12.14 5.26 4.94
C MET A 58 13.29 4.26 5.05
N ALA A 59 14.11 4.32 6.11
CA ALA A 59 15.20 3.38 6.31
C ALA A 59 14.73 1.93 6.54
N ARG A 60 13.57 1.71 7.19
CA ARG A 60 12.94 0.38 7.29
C ARG A 60 12.48 -0.10 5.93
N LEU A 61 11.81 0.77 5.17
CA LEU A 61 11.33 0.44 3.85
C LEU A 61 12.47 0.08 2.90
N GLU A 62 13.61 0.78 2.95
CA GLU A 62 14.80 0.43 2.18
C GLU A 62 15.42 -0.92 2.58
N LYS A 63 15.21 -1.39 3.82
CA LYS A 63 15.63 -2.74 4.25
C LYS A 63 14.69 -3.83 3.77
N VAL A 64 13.37 -3.56 3.74
CA VAL A 64 12.35 -4.52 3.31
C VAL A 64 12.25 -4.59 1.79
N LEU A 65 12.40 -3.45 1.11
CA LEU A 65 12.28 -3.26 -0.34
C LEU A 65 13.58 -2.62 -0.91
N PRO A 66 14.72 -3.34 -0.84
CA PRO A 66 16.01 -2.78 -1.22
C PRO A 66 16.09 -2.46 -2.72
N THR A 67 15.54 -3.31 -3.57
CA THR A 67 15.62 -3.15 -5.02
C THR A 67 14.42 -2.43 -5.61
N HIS A 68 14.57 -1.89 -6.81
CA HIS A 68 13.45 -1.32 -7.57
C HIS A 68 12.38 -2.37 -7.90
N VAL A 69 12.81 -3.62 -8.13
CA VAL A 69 11.89 -4.75 -8.38
C VAL A 69 11.02 -5.00 -7.16
N ASP A 70 11.59 -5.04 -5.96
CA ASP A 70 10.82 -5.22 -4.72
C ASP A 70 9.80 -4.09 -4.52
N ARG A 71 10.19 -2.84 -4.78
CA ARG A 71 9.30 -1.68 -4.69
C ARG A 71 8.15 -1.78 -5.69
N ARG A 72 8.44 -2.22 -6.90
CA ARG A 72 7.44 -2.43 -7.95
C ARG A 72 6.48 -3.57 -7.59
N GLU A 73 6.97 -4.67 -7.01
CA GLU A 73 6.12 -5.75 -6.49
C GLU A 73 5.22 -5.28 -5.34
N ALA A 74 5.78 -4.57 -4.37
CA ALA A 74 5.02 -3.99 -3.27
C ALA A 74 3.93 -3.03 -3.76
N MET A 75 4.25 -2.20 -4.76
CA MET A 75 3.30 -1.28 -5.37
C MET A 75 2.20 -2.03 -6.12
N ARG A 76 2.54 -3.08 -6.87
CA ARG A 76 1.55 -3.95 -7.54
C ARG A 76 0.57 -4.55 -6.55
N ASP A 77 1.09 -5.09 -5.44
CA ASP A 77 0.28 -5.74 -4.42
C ASP A 77 -0.63 -4.72 -3.72
N LEU A 78 -0.12 -3.52 -3.44
CA LEU A 78 -0.91 -2.42 -2.87
C LEU A 78 -2.06 -2.00 -3.81
N VAL A 79 -1.76 -1.81 -5.09
CA VAL A 79 -2.77 -1.45 -6.11
C VAL A 79 -3.79 -2.57 -6.24
N THR A 80 -3.37 -3.83 -6.31
CA THR A 80 -4.30 -4.97 -6.41
C THR A 80 -5.25 -5.03 -5.23
N LEU A 81 -4.74 -4.79 -4.01
CA LEU A 81 -5.56 -4.76 -2.79
C LEU A 81 -6.51 -3.57 -2.75
N ALA A 82 -6.05 -2.40 -3.21
CA ALA A 82 -6.86 -1.19 -3.27
C ALA A 82 -7.98 -1.28 -4.31
N PHE A 83 -7.75 -1.95 -5.45
CA PHE A 83 -8.75 -2.10 -6.51
C PHE A 83 -9.63 -3.34 -6.33
N CYS A 84 -9.48 -4.11 -5.24
CA CYS A 84 -10.13 -5.41 -5.09
C CYS A 84 -11.67 -5.36 -5.03
N ASP A 85 -12.26 -4.23 -4.67
CA ASP A 85 -13.71 -3.99 -4.73
C ASP A 85 -14.21 -3.56 -6.13
N GLY A 86 -13.29 -3.38 -7.08
CA GLY A 86 -13.59 -2.98 -8.46
C GLY A 86 -13.81 -1.48 -8.65
N GLU A 87 -13.71 -0.68 -7.59
CA GLU A 87 -13.89 0.77 -7.66
C GLU A 87 -12.70 1.48 -7.01
N CYS A 88 -11.94 2.25 -7.78
CA CYS A 88 -10.94 3.15 -7.23
C CYS A 88 -11.54 4.55 -7.11
N SER A 89 -11.84 4.95 -5.89
CA SER A 89 -12.23 6.31 -5.56
C SER A 89 -11.05 7.28 -5.76
N PHE A 90 -11.37 8.57 -5.90
CA PHE A 90 -10.35 9.61 -6.06
C PHE A 90 -9.34 9.65 -4.91
N ASP A 91 -9.79 9.39 -3.68
CA ASP A 91 -8.93 9.38 -2.49
C ASP A 91 -7.92 8.22 -2.53
N GLU A 92 -8.33 7.06 -3.01
CA GLU A 92 -7.46 5.89 -3.15
C GLU A 92 -6.43 6.11 -4.25
N PHE A 93 -6.84 6.75 -5.34
CA PHE A 93 -5.93 7.16 -6.39
C PHE A 93 -4.85 8.12 -5.87
N VAL A 94 -5.24 9.12 -5.07
CA VAL A 94 -4.29 10.07 -4.46
C VAL A 94 -3.30 9.34 -3.54
N TYR A 95 -3.78 8.42 -2.72
CA TYR A 95 -2.92 7.60 -1.85
C TYR A 95 -1.91 6.78 -2.65
N ILE A 96 -2.38 6.10 -3.69
CA ILE A 96 -1.59 5.26 -4.60
C ILE A 96 -0.52 6.10 -5.31
N GLU A 97 -0.86 7.27 -5.85
CA GLU A 97 0.12 8.18 -6.45
C GLU A 97 1.18 8.64 -5.44
N ARG A 98 0.75 9.01 -4.23
CA ARG A 98 1.67 9.45 -3.19
C ARG A 98 2.65 8.34 -2.82
N MET A 99 2.16 7.10 -2.71
CA MET A 99 3.00 5.95 -2.41
C MET A 99 3.96 5.62 -3.56
N ALA A 100 3.49 5.70 -4.82
CA ALA A 100 4.34 5.50 -5.99
C ALA A 100 5.55 6.45 -5.98
N ARG A 101 5.31 7.74 -5.72
CA ARG A 101 6.39 8.75 -5.63
C ARG A 101 7.41 8.40 -4.55
N ARG A 102 6.97 7.90 -3.39
CA ARG A 102 7.85 7.49 -2.29
C ARG A 102 8.66 6.25 -2.61
N LEU A 103 8.03 5.29 -3.30
CA LEU A 103 8.68 4.09 -3.81
C LEU A 103 9.58 4.36 -5.02
N ARG A 104 9.59 5.60 -5.53
CA ARG A 104 10.30 6.02 -6.75
C ARG A 104 9.81 5.28 -8.00
N ILE A 105 8.53 4.93 -8.02
CA ILE A 105 7.83 4.36 -9.18
C ILE A 105 7.39 5.49 -10.09
N GLY A 106 7.73 5.39 -11.38
CA GLY A 106 7.36 6.38 -12.38
C GLY A 106 5.85 6.37 -12.69
N PRO A 107 5.30 7.46 -13.28
CA PRO A 107 3.89 7.51 -13.66
C PRO A 107 3.52 6.46 -14.71
N ASP A 108 4.42 6.17 -15.66
CA ASP A 108 4.20 5.15 -16.68
C ASP A 108 4.11 3.75 -16.04
N GLU A 109 5.04 3.44 -15.14
CA GLU A 109 5.01 2.18 -14.39
C GLU A 109 3.78 2.05 -13.50
N LEU A 110 3.36 3.15 -12.85
CA LEU A 110 2.14 3.14 -12.05
C LEU A 110 0.91 2.84 -12.91
N SER A 111 0.83 3.42 -14.11
CA SER A 111 -0.24 3.11 -15.05
C SER A 111 -0.22 1.63 -15.45
N GLU A 112 0.95 1.08 -15.77
CA GLU A 112 1.08 -0.35 -16.08
C GLU A 112 0.62 -1.24 -14.92
N LEU A 113 1.02 -0.92 -13.69
CA LEU A 113 0.65 -1.68 -12.50
C LEU A 113 -0.86 -1.64 -12.25
N ARG A 114 -1.50 -0.49 -12.48
CA ARG A 114 -2.96 -0.34 -12.40
C ARG A 114 -3.66 -1.20 -13.44
N ASP A 115 -3.22 -1.12 -14.69
CA ASP A 115 -3.85 -1.87 -15.78
C ASP A 115 -3.69 -3.38 -15.54
N GLN A 116 -2.55 -3.82 -15.01
CA GLN A 116 -2.33 -5.21 -14.59
C GLN A 116 -3.25 -5.64 -13.45
N ALA A 117 -3.44 -4.79 -12.43
CA ALA A 117 -4.34 -5.08 -11.32
C ALA A 117 -5.79 -5.22 -11.80
N LEU A 118 -6.25 -4.34 -12.69
CA LEU A 118 -7.58 -4.41 -13.30
C LEU A 118 -7.77 -5.70 -14.10
N MET A 119 -6.78 -6.07 -14.95
CA MET A 119 -6.83 -7.33 -15.71
C MET A 119 -6.86 -8.56 -14.79
N LEU A 120 -6.15 -8.53 -13.66
CA LEU A 120 -6.18 -9.63 -12.69
C LEU A 120 -7.56 -9.79 -12.05
N LEU A 121 -8.24 -8.67 -11.75
CA LEU A 121 -9.58 -8.67 -11.17
C LEU A 121 -10.65 -9.14 -12.17
N GLU A 122 -10.58 -8.70 -13.42
CA GLU A 122 -11.47 -9.18 -14.49
C GLU A 122 -11.35 -10.69 -14.68
N ASN A 123 -10.13 -11.24 -14.63
CA ASN A 123 -9.90 -12.68 -14.76
C ASN A 123 -10.29 -13.50 -13.52
N HIS A 124 -10.47 -12.85 -12.36
CA HIS A 124 -10.86 -13.49 -11.10
C HIS A 124 -12.35 -13.33 -10.76
N GLN A 125 -13.20 -12.79 -11.64
CA GLN A 125 -14.65 -12.90 -11.47
C GLN A 125 -15.07 -14.37 -11.68
N PRO A 126 -15.53 -15.10 -10.64
CA PRO A 126 -16.25 -16.34 -10.89
C PRO A 126 -17.59 -15.94 -11.55
N GLY A 127 -17.85 -16.48 -12.73
CA GLY A 127 -19.17 -16.41 -13.35
C GLY A 127 -20.24 -17.11 -12.51
#